data_AF-A0A1Z9C8V1-F1
#
_entry.id   AF-A0A1Z9C8V1-F1
#
_cell.length_a   1.000
_cell.length_b   1.000
_cell.length_c   1.000
_cell.angle_alpha   90.00
_cell.angle_beta   90.00
_cell.angle_gamma   90.00
#
_symmetry.space_group_name_H-M   'P 1'
#
loop_
_entity.id
_entity.type
_entity.pdbx_description
1 polymer ?
#
loop_
_entity_poly.entity_id
_entity_poly.type
_entity_poly.pdbx_seq_one_letter_code
_entity_poly.pdbx_strand_id
1 'polypeptide(L)'
;MKTQLCSRRHMLHTSAFGLGSVAASWLLKRDGLLAAEASDPFKPDLEQKTYDLLPKQPHHEPQAKAMISMFMLGGPSQIDLFDPKPELIKYDGKTFSGEVKFD
;
A
#
# COMPACT_ATOMS: atom_id res chain seq x y z
N MET A 1 -62.95 -10.57 5.00
CA MET A 1 -62.16 -9.32 4.98
C MET A 1 -60.79 -9.61 4.37
N LYS A 2 -60.48 -9.12 3.16
CA LYS A 2 -59.14 -9.25 2.58
C LYS A 2 -58.38 -7.94 2.78
N THR A 3 -57.33 -7.98 3.58
CA THR A 3 -56.47 -6.85 3.96
C THR A 3 -55.60 -6.46 2.75
N GLN A 4 -55.90 -5.34 2.10
CA GLN A 4 -55.04 -4.75 1.05
C GLN A 4 -54.01 -3.83 1.72
N LEU A 5 -52.92 -4.41 2.24
CA LEU A 5 -51.97 -3.70 3.11
C LEU A 5 -51.01 -2.73 2.41
N CYS A 6 -50.89 -2.72 1.08
CA CYS A 6 -50.13 -1.69 0.36
C CYS A 6 -50.34 -1.85 -1.16
N SER A 7 -50.93 -0.85 -1.84
CA SER A 7 -50.96 -0.84 -3.30
C SER A 7 -49.60 -0.39 -3.86
N ARG A 8 -49.20 -0.87 -5.05
CA ARG A 8 -48.01 -0.38 -5.78
C ARG A 8 -47.94 1.15 -5.85
N ARG A 9 -49.10 1.81 -6.02
CA ARG A 9 -49.21 3.28 -6.01
C ARG A 9 -48.86 3.90 -4.66
N HIS A 10 -49.26 3.27 -3.56
CA HIS A 10 -48.92 3.71 -2.21
C HIS A 10 -47.43 3.58 -1.95
N MET A 11 -46.82 2.46 -2.35
CA MET A 11 -45.36 2.27 -2.24
C MET A 11 -44.58 3.32 -3.03
N LEU A 12 -44.94 3.57 -4.30
CA LEU A 12 -44.28 4.56 -5.15
C LEU A 12 -44.47 5.99 -4.63
N HIS A 13 -45.65 6.31 -4.09
CA HIS A 13 -45.91 7.61 -3.48
C HIS A 13 -45.05 7.85 -2.23
N THR A 14 -44.90 6.83 -1.38
CA THR A 14 -44.10 6.94 -0.14
C THR A 14 -42.59 6.95 -0.43
N SER A 15 -42.11 6.22 -1.46
CA SER A 15 -40.68 6.17 -1.78
C SER A 15 -40.16 7.33 -2.63
N ALA A 16 -41.05 8.08 -3.31
CA ALA A 16 -40.65 9.21 -4.17
C ALA A 16 -39.92 10.34 -3.42
N PHE A 17 -40.23 10.56 -2.14
CA PHE A 17 -39.63 11.63 -1.35
C PHE A 17 -38.26 11.29 -0.75
N GLY A 18 -37.81 10.02 -0.82
CA GLY A 18 -36.58 9.57 -0.17
C GLY A 18 -35.30 9.77 -0.99
N LEU A 19 -35.38 9.63 -2.32
CA LEU A 19 -34.19 9.78 -3.18
C LEU A 19 -33.80 11.26 -3.39
N GLY A 20 -34.79 12.15 -3.43
CA GLY A 20 -34.55 13.59 -3.59
C GLY A 20 -33.79 14.21 -2.42
N SER A 21 -34.03 13.76 -1.19
CA SER A 21 -33.31 14.27 0.00
C SER A 21 -31.84 13.86 0.02
N VAL A 22 -31.49 12.67 -0.50
CA VAL A 22 -30.10 12.22 -0.66
C VAL A 22 -29.38 13.02 -1.75
N ALA A 23 -30.05 13.28 -2.88
CA ALA A 23 -29.49 14.13 -3.93
C ALA A 23 -29.28 15.58 -3.43
N ALA A 24 -30.25 16.11 -2.67
CA ALA A 24 -30.15 17.44 -2.06
C ALA A 24 -29.01 17.53 -1.02
N SER A 25 -28.85 16.54 -0.14
CA SER A 25 -27.75 16.53 0.83
C SER A 25 -26.38 16.43 0.15
N TRP A 26 -26.29 15.68 -0.96
CA TRP A 26 -25.07 15.61 -1.77
C TRP A 26 -24.73 16.96 -2.43
N LEU A 27 -25.71 17.66 -3.01
CA LEU A 27 -25.51 18.98 -3.59
C LEU A 27 -25.12 20.03 -2.53
N LEU A 28 -25.79 20.04 -1.37
CA LEU A 28 -25.43 20.93 -0.26
C LEU A 28 -24.02 20.67 0.26
N LYS A 29 -23.57 19.40 0.28
CA LYS A 29 -22.19 19.05 0.63
C LYS A 29 -21.21 19.56 -0.43
N ARG A 30 -21.53 19.37 -1.71
CA ARG A 30 -20.70 19.82 -2.84
C ARG A 30 -20.53 21.34 -2.86
N ASP A 31 -21.61 22.06 -2.57
CA ASP A 31 -21.66 23.52 -2.62
C ASP A 31 -21.23 24.17 -1.27
N GLY A 32 -20.82 23.37 -0.28
CA GLY A 32 -20.29 23.85 1.01
C GLY A 32 -21.34 24.50 1.93
N LEU A 33 -22.62 24.23 1.69
CA LEU A 33 -23.75 24.82 2.42
C LEU A 33 -24.19 23.99 3.62
N LEU A 34 -23.66 22.77 3.79
CA LEU A 34 -23.81 22.05 5.04
C LEU A 34 -23.02 22.78 6.13
N ALA A 35 -23.62 22.90 7.32
CA ALA A 35 -22.89 23.34 8.49
C ALA A 35 -21.60 22.52 8.57
N ALA A 36 -20.46 23.19 8.77
CA ALA A 36 -19.19 22.52 8.91
C ALA A 36 -19.34 21.46 10.01
N GLU A 37 -19.40 20.19 9.61
CA GLU A 37 -18.88 19.16 10.48
C GLU A 37 -17.46 19.63 10.75
N ALA A 38 -17.15 20.01 11.99
CA ALA A 38 -15.80 20.31 12.41
C ALA A 38 -14.95 19.16 11.88
N SER A 39 -14.25 19.42 10.78
CA SER A 39 -13.45 18.45 10.07
C SER A 39 -12.28 18.19 10.99
N ASP A 40 -12.48 17.17 11.81
CA ASP A 40 -11.75 16.87 13.04
C ASP A 40 -11.92 17.92 14.15
N PRO A 41 -12.10 17.52 15.43
CA PRO A 41 -11.71 18.42 16.51
C PRO A 41 -10.26 18.80 16.23
N PHE A 42 -10.00 20.09 16.04
CA PHE A 42 -8.64 20.64 16.05
C PHE A 42 -8.04 20.22 17.39
N LYS A 43 -7.38 19.06 17.43
CA LYS A 43 -6.54 18.67 18.54
C LYS A 43 -5.26 19.46 18.29
N PRO A 44 -5.02 20.58 19.01
CA PRO A 44 -3.73 21.21 18.92
C PRO A 44 -2.69 20.14 19.21
N ASP A 45 -1.62 20.09 18.41
CA ASP A 45 -0.46 19.24 18.74
C ASP A 45 0.09 19.74 20.08
N LEU A 46 -0.36 19.12 21.18
CA LEU A 46 0.02 19.47 22.55
C LEU A 46 1.50 19.13 22.82
N GLU A 47 2.12 18.37 21.92
CA GLU A 47 3.49 17.89 22.03
C GLU A 47 4.26 18.19 20.75
N GLN A 48 5.52 18.59 20.92
CA GLN A 48 6.43 18.80 19.81
C GLN A 48 6.68 17.47 19.10
N LYS A 49 6.35 17.39 17.80
CA LYS A 49 6.66 16.23 16.96
C LYS A 49 8.17 16.03 16.88
N THR A 50 8.68 15.07 17.63
CA THR A 50 10.08 14.63 17.55
C THR A 50 10.18 13.49 16.55
N TYR A 51 11.06 13.64 15.56
CA TYR A 51 11.39 12.59 14.61
C TYR A 51 12.69 11.94 15.04
N ASP A 52 12.63 10.63 15.31
CA ASP A 52 13.79 9.80 15.63
C ASP A 52 13.86 8.64 14.63
N LEU A 53 15.08 8.16 14.37
CA LEU A 53 15.40 7.01 13.55
C LEU A 53 15.31 5.70 14.34
N LEU A 54 14.98 5.75 15.63
CA LEU A 54 14.75 4.54 16.42
C LEU A 54 13.63 3.68 15.83
N PRO A 55 13.79 2.34 15.83
CA PRO A 55 12.77 1.43 15.34
C PRO A 55 11.45 1.61 16.11
N LYS A 56 10.35 1.79 15.38
CA LYS A 56 9.02 1.83 15.97
C LYS A 56 8.56 0.42 16.32
N GLN A 57 7.90 0.28 17.46
CA GLN A 57 7.30 -0.98 17.86
C GLN A 57 6.05 -1.23 17.00
N PRO A 58 5.98 -2.37 16.28
CA PRO A 58 4.79 -2.71 15.49
C PRO A 58 3.60 -2.99 16.42
N HIS A 59 2.37 -2.82 15.91
CA HIS A 59 1.15 -3.10 16.69
C HIS A 59 0.98 -4.59 17.05
N HIS A 60 1.71 -5.48 16.39
CA HIS A 60 1.65 -6.93 16.59
C HIS A 60 3.06 -7.53 16.58
N GLU A 61 3.21 -8.68 17.23
CA GLU A 61 4.44 -9.49 17.18
C GLU A 61 4.79 -9.82 15.71
N PRO A 62 6.02 -9.52 15.26
CA PRO A 62 6.41 -9.76 13.88
C PRO A 62 6.48 -11.27 13.58
N GLN A 63 5.84 -11.70 12.50
CA GLN A 63 5.90 -13.08 12.01
C GLN A 63 6.43 -13.11 10.58
N ALA A 64 7.49 -13.90 10.34
CA ALA A 64 8.00 -14.12 8.99
C ALA A 64 6.99 -14.92 8.15
N LYS A 65 6.55 -14.36 7.02
CA LYS A 65 5.58 -15.01 6.11
C LYS A 65 6.24 -15.87 5.03
N ALA A 66 7.44 -15.50 4.59
CA ALA A 66 8.21 -16.23 3.59
C ALA A 66 9.70 -15.96 3.73
N MET A 67 10.51 -16.96 3.39
CA MET A 67 11.95 -16.83 3.17
C MET A 67 12.19 -16.92 1.66
N ILE A 68 12.71 -15.85 1.07
CA ILE A 68 13.01 -15.78 -0.37
C ILE A 68 14.52 -15.88 -0.51
N SER A 69 15.01 -17.01 -1.03
CA SER A 69 16.41 -17.21 -1.37
C SER A 69 16.58 -17.16 -2.88
N MET A 70 17.31 -16.16 -3.37
CA MET A 70 17.58 -15.97 -4.79
C MET A 70 19.03 -16.38 -5.09
N PHE A 71 19.21 -17.48 -5.81
CA PHE A 71 20.51 -17.86 -6.37
C PHE A 71 20.66 -17.27 -7.77
N MET A 72 21.34 -16.13 -7.86
CA MET A 72 21.69 -15.52 -9.15
C MET A 72 23.01 -16.12 -9.64
N LEU A 73 22.93 -17.04 -10.60
CA LEU A 73 24.10 -17.52 -11.34
C LEU A 73 24.71 -16.37 -12.13
N GLY A 74 25.96 -16.03 -11.83
CA GLY A 74 26.74 -15.01 -12.56
C GLY A 74 26.94 -13.68 -11.83
N GLY A 75 26.41 -13.51 -10.61
CA GLY A 75 26.79 -12.39 -9.74
C GLY A 75 28.12 -12.67 -9.05
N PRO A 76 28.98 -11.64 -8.83
CA PRO A 76 30.16 -11.80 -7.98
C PRO A 76 29.71 -12.31 -6.60
N SER A 77 30.36 -13.36 -6.10
CA SER A 77 30.06 -13.87 -4.76
C SER A 77 30.29 -12.76 -3.72
N GLN A 78 29.62 -12.81 -2.57
CA GLN A 78 29.88 -11.85 -1.48
C GLN A 78 31.36 -11.81 -1.08
N ILE A 79 32.05 -12.94 -1.25
CA ILE A 79 33.49 -13.09 -1.02
C ILE A 79 34.31 -12.38 -2.10
N ASP A 80 33.80 -12.32 -3.34
CA ASP A 80 34.50 -11.76 -4.50
C ASP A 80 34.34 -10.25 -4.69
N LEU A 81 33.42 -9.60 -3.97
CA LEU A 81 33.08 -8.20 -4.17
C LEU A 81 34.18 -7.21 -3.74
N PHE A 82 34.95 -7.55 -2.70
CA PHE A 82 35.88 -6.61 -2.06
C PHE A 82 37.35 -7.04 -2.15
N ASP A 83 37.64 -8.18 -2.78
CA ASP A 83 39.01 -8.63 -2.99
C ASP A 83 39.46 -8.36 -4.44
N PRO A 84 40.36 -7.39 -4.67
CA PRO A 84 40.85 -7.10 -6.01
C PRO A 84 41.62 -8.29 -6.57
N LYS A 85 41.19 -8.78 -7.73
CA LYS A 85 41.83 -9.90 -8.44
C LYS A 85 42.70 -9.37 -9.59
N PRO A 86 43.99 -9.04 -9.36
CA PRO A 86 44.85 -8.43 -10.37
C PRO A 86 45.04 -9.34 -11.59
N GLU A 87 44.99 -10.65 -11.42
CA GLU A 87 45.08 -11.60 -12.54
C GLU A 87 43.85 -11.55 -13.45
N LEU A 88 42.64 -11.45 -12.89
CA LEU A 88 41.42 -11.28 -13.70
C LEU A 88 41.48 -9.97 -14.50
N ILE A 89 41.98 -8.89 -13.91
CA ILE A 89 42.17 -7.61 -14.61
C ILE A 89 43.19 -7.76 -15.75
N LYS A 90 44.30 -8.49 -15.52
CA LYS A 90 45.36 -8.70 -16.52
C LYS A 90 44.90 -9.53 -17.72
N TYR A 91 43.97 -10.45 -17.51
CA TYR A 91 43.46 -11.36 -18.53
C TYR A 91 42.05 -11.00 -19.03
N ASP A 92 41.51 -9.85 -18.63
CA ASP A 92 40.22 -9.36 -19.12
C ASP A 92 40.22 -9.24 -20.65
N GLY A 93 39.15 -9.73 -21.27
CA GLY A 93 38.97 -9.76 -22.74
C GLY A 93 39.87 -10.71 -23.53
N LYS A 94 40.75 -11.51 -22.90
CA LYS A 94 41.60 -12.49 -23.60
C LYS A 94 40.90 -13.83 -23.76
N THR A 95 41.01 -14.44 -24.94
CA THR A 95 40.54 -15.80 -25.19
C THR A 95 41.38 -16.80 -24.41
N PHE A 96 40.72 -17.71 -23.68
CA PHE A 96 41.39 -18.79 -22.97
C PHE A 96 42.08 -19.74 -23.96
N SER A 97 43.38 -20.01 -23.76
CA SER A 97 44.22 -20.79 -24.68
C SER A 97 44.52 -22.22 -24.21
N GLY A 98 43.94 -22.65 -23.08
CA GLY A 98 44.14 -23.99 -22.53
C GLY A 98 43.03 -24.97 -22.93
N GLU A 99 43.29 -26.26 -22.76
CA GLU A 99 42.22 -27.27 -22.76
C GLU A 99 41.44 -27.20 -21.45
N VAL A 100 40.13 -27.00 -21.55
CA VAL A 100 39.24 -27.06 -20.38
C VAL A 100 38.90 -28.53 -20.12
N LYS A 101 39.49 -29.09 -19.06
CA LYS A 101 39.13 -30.42 -18.58
C LYS A 101 37.89 -30.30 -17.69
N PHE A 102 36.79 -30.88 -18.15
CA PHE A 102 35.60 -31.09 -17.32
C PHE A 102 35.76 -32.48 -16.69
N ASP A 103 35.96 -32.51 -15.38
CA ASP A 103 35.84 -33.74 -14.58
C ASP A 103 34.37 -34.08 -14.31
#